data_AF-A0A916NBT5-F1
#
_entry.id   AF-A0A916NBT5-F1
#
_cell.length_a   1.000
_cell.length_b   1.000
_cell.length_c   1.000
_cell.angle_alpha   90.00
_cell.angle_beta   90.00
_cell.angle_gamma   90.00
#
_symmetry.space_group_name_H-M   'P 1'
#
loop_
_entity.id
_entity.type
_entity.pdbx_description
1 polymer ?
#
loop_
_entity_poly.entity_id
_entity_poly.type
_entity_poly.pdbx_seq_one_letter_code
_entity_poly.pdbx_strand_id
1 'polypeptide(L)'
;MVLADELPPIFQPAVFGHDIPVAITYGEHISRIILFGLMFLMPLRMATVRQKAGLAIYFLGMLLYFSSWLMLICLPDSPWSKSAPGFIAPAFTPLLWLTGIGLAGDRPFFRFPYLQYIYILIMVLFLVCHNLHTWLIYSRIE
;
A
#
# COMPACT_ATOMS: atom_id res chain seq x y z
N MET A 1 -15.17 -3.00 12.38
CA MET A 1 -13.71 -2.85 12.18
C MET A 1 -13.19 -2.26 13.48
N VAL A 2 -12.76 -3.10 14.44
CA VAL A 2 -12.69 -2.74 15.88
C VAL A 2 -11.65 -1.65 16.21
N LEU A 3 -10.65 -1.43 15.35
CA LEU A 3 -9.59 -0.42 15.53
C LEU A 3 -9.71 0.79 14.59
N ALA A 4 -10.75 0.84 13.74
CA ALA A 4 -10.90 1.95 12.79
C ALA A 4 -11.19 3.28 13.50
N ASP A 5 -11.90 3.22 14.64
CA ASP A 5 -12.24 4.39 15.45
C ASP A 5 -11.04 4.90 16.27
N GLU A 6 -10.00 4.07 16.43
CA GLU A 6 -8.76 4.37 17.17
C GLU A 6 -7.67 4.96 16.27
N LEU A 7 -7.98 5.21 15.00
CA LEU A 7 -7.05 5.87 14.09
C LEU A 7 -6.80 7.31 14.55
N PRO A 8 -5.56 7.82 14.44
CA PRO A 8 -5.29 9.22 14.74
C PRO A 8 -6.23 10.12 13.92
N PRO A 9 -6.71 11.25 14.48
CA PRO A 9 -7.75 12.09 13.84
C PRO A 9 -7.44 12.49 12.39
N ILE A 10 -6.15 12.67 12.07
CA ILE A 10 -5.68 13.00 10.72
C ILE A 10 -5.92 11.90 9.68
N PHE A 11 -5.97 10.63 10.11
CA PHE A 11 -6.29 9.48 9.26
C PHE A 11 -7.79 9.18 9.19
N GLN A 12 -8.63 9.94 9.90
CA GLN A 12 -10.08 9.81 9.75
C GLN A 12 -10.53 10.34 8.39
N PRO A 13 -11.53 9.70 7.74
CA PRO A 13 -11.96 10.06 6.39
C PRO A 13 -12.34 11.54 6.22
N ALA A 14 -12.87 12.17 7.28
CA ALA A 14 -13.26 13.58 7.28
C ALA A 14 -12.09 14.55 7.11
N VAL A 15 -10.89 14.18 7.57
CA VAL A 15 -9.69 15.02 7.56
C VAL A 15 -8.72 14.57 6.46
N PHE A 16 -8.56 13.26 6.29
CA PHE A 16 -7.57 12.67 5.38
C PHE A 16 -7.79 13.11 3.92
N GLY A 17 -9.04 13.22 3.48
CA GLY A 17 -9.37 13.60 2.09
C GLY A 17 -9.44 15.10 1.82
N HIS A 18 -9.32 15.96 2.83
CA HIS A 18 -9.53 17.40 2.68
C HIS A 18 -8.38 18.06 1.90
N ASP A 19 -8.64 19.04 1.02
CA ASP A 19 -7.64 19.81 0.25
C ASP A 19 -6.61 19.00 -0.59
N ILE A 20 -6.82 17.72 -0.85
CA ILE A 20 -5.88 16.94 -1.67
C ILE A 20 -6.16 17.21 -3.15
N PRO A 21 -5.12 17.46 -3.98
CA PRO A 21 -5.31 17.66 -5.40
C PRO A 21 -6.10 16.51 -6.03
N VAL A 22 -7.15 16.87 -6.76
CA VAL A 22 -8.11 15.94 -7.36
C VAL A 22 -7.43 14.87 -8.24
N ALA A 23 -6.35 15.24 -8.93
CA ALA A 23 -5.55 14.33 -9.73
C ALA A 23 -4.88 13.21 -8.90
N ILE A 24 -4.42 13.52 -7.68
CA ILE A 24 -3.79 12.55 -6.77
C ILE A 24 -4.86 11.62 -6.21
N THR A 25 -6.00 12.16 -5.74
CA THR A 25 -7.11 11.37 -5.19
C THR A 25 -7.67 10.39 -6.21
N TYR A 26 -8.00 10.86 -7.42
CA TYR A 26 -8.51 9.97 -8.47
C TYR A 26 -7.42 9.02 -8.97
N GLY A 27 -6.18 9.50 -9.12
CA GLY A 27 -5.05 8.66 -9.51
C GLY A 27 -4.88 7.47 -8.56
N GLU A 28 -4.92 7.73 -7.25
CA GLU A 28 -4.86 6.70 -6.22
C GLU A 28 -6.07 5.75 -6.27
N HIS A 29 -7.30 6.25 -6.30
CA HIS A 29 -8.49 5.41 -6.28
C HIS A 29 -8.60 4.52 -7.53
N ILE A 30 -8.40 5.09 -8.71
CA ILE A 30 -8.47 4.36 -9.99
C ILE A 30 -7.36 3.31 -10.04
N SER A 31 -6.12 3.70 -9.75
CA SER A 31 -5.00 2.75 -9.74
C SER A 31 -5.18 1.65 -8.70
N ARG A 32 -5.74 1.96 -7.52
CA ARG A 32 -6.06 0.97 -6.48
C ARG A 32 -7.08 -0.06 -6.96
N ILE A 33 -8.17 0.38 -7.60
CA ILE A 33 -9.20 -0.52 -8.15
C ILE A 33 -8.59 -1.43 -9.21
N ILE A 34 -7.83 -0.86 -10.15
CA ILE A 34 -7.16 -1.64 -11.20
C ILE A 34 -6.15 -2.61 -10.58
N LEU A 35 -5.34 -2.17 -9.63
CA LEU A 35 -4.33 -2.98 -8.95
C LEU A 35 -4.95 -4.21 -8.29
N PHE A 36 -6.02 -4.03 -7.51
CA PHE A 36 -6.73 -5.15 -6.89
C PHE A 36 -7.40 -6.07 -7.90
N GLY A 37 -7.95 -5.51 -8.99
CA GLY A 37 -8.45 -6.30 -10.11
C GLY A 37 -7.36 -7.18 -10.73
N LEU A 38 -6.16 -6.62 -10.93
CA LEU A 38 -5.02 -7.36 -11.48
C LEU A 38 -4.52 -8.44 -10.52
N MET A 39 -4.44 -8.14 -9.22
CA MET A 39 -4.07 -9.14 -8.20
C MET A 39 -5.03 -10.33 -8.22
N PHE A 40 -6.33 -10.07 -8.36
CA PHE A 40 -7.33 -11.13 -8.45
C PHE A 40 -7.13 -12.03 -9.68
N LEU A 41 -6.67 -11.46 -10.80
CA LEU A 41 -6.39 -12.20 -12.02
C LEU A 41 -5.04 -12.95 -12.01
N MET A 42 -4.18 -12.69 -11.02
CA MET A 42 -2.86 -13.31 -10.87
C MET A 42 -2.89 -14.40 -9.79
N PRO A 43 -3.07 -15.68 -10.15
CA PRO A 43 -3.11 -16.75 -9.17
C PRO A 43 -1.76 -16.88 -8.46
N LEU A 44 -1.80 -16.92 -7.13
CA LEU A 44 -0.60 -17.17 -6.31
C LEU A 44 -0.23 -18.65 -6.41
N ARG A 45 1.02 -18.94 -6.75
CA ARG A 45 1.54 -20.31 -6.85
C ARG A 45 2.84 -20.46 -6.07
N MET A 46 3.16 -21.69 -5.66
CA MET A 46 4.39 -22.02 -4.93
C MET A 46 5.31 -22.96 -5.71
N ALA A 47 5.30 -22.85 -7.04
CA ALA A 47 6.01 -23.77 -7.93
C ALA A 47 7.51 -23.46 -8.02
N THR A 48 7.89 -22.19 -7.97
CA THR A 48 9.27 -21.74 -8.20
C THR A 48 9.89 -21.08 -6.97
N VAL A 49 11.23 -21.04 -6.91
CA VAL A 49 11.98 -20.32 -5.86
C VAL A 49 11.59 -18.85 -5.81
N ARG A 50 11.43 -18.21 -6.99
CA ARG A 50 10.97 -16.81 -7.11
C ARG A 50 9.61 -16.60 -6.44
N GLN A 51 8.68 -17.52 -6.64
CA GLN A 51 7.35 -17.38 -6.07
C GLN A 51 7.33 -17.59 -4.55
N LYS A 52 8.11 -18.56 -4.05
CA LYS A 52 8.28 -18.75 -2.59
C LYS A 52 8.90 -17.53 -1.93
N ALA A 53 9.92 -16.94 -2.54
CA ALA A 53 10.51 -15.67 -2.09
C ALA A 53 9.48 -14.53 -2.14
N GLY A 54 8.67 -14.44 -3.20
CA GLY A 54 7.58 -13.48 -3.31
C GLY A 54 6.57 -13.59 -2.17
N LEU A 55 6.16 -14.81 -1.80
CA LEU A 55 5.28 -15.03 -0.65
C LEU A 55 5.94 -14.65 0.68
N ALA A 56 7.22 -14.96 0.87
CA ALA A 56 7.95 -14.54 2.07
C ALA A 56 8.00 -13.00 2.19
N ILE A 57 8.28 -12.31 1.08
CA ILE A 57 8.27 -10.84 1.00
C ILE A 57 6.85 -10.30 1.27
N TYR A 58 5.82 -10.96 0.75
CA TYR A 58 4.42 -10.61 1.01
C TYR A 58 4.09 -10.65 2.50
N PHE A 59 4.38 -11.77 3.18
CA PHE A 59 4.12 -11.91 4.61
C PHE A 59 4.92 -10.92 5.44
N LEU A 60 6.21 -10.74 5.13
CA LEU A 60 7.04 -9.75 5.81
C LEU A 60 6.50 -8.33 5.63
N GLY A 61 6.11 -7.97 4.40
CA GLY A 61 5.53 -6.67 4.09
C GLY A 61 4.21 -6.42 4.81
N MET A 62 3.35 -7.43 4.93
CA MET A 62 2.11 -7.32 5.71
C MET A 62 2.41 -7.09 7.20
N LEU A 63 3.36 -7.84 7.79
CA LEU A 63 3.73 -7.66 9.19
C LEU A 63 4.27 -6.25 9.46
N LEU A 64 5.11 -5.72 8.57
CA LEU A 64 5.62 -4.36 8.65
C LEU A 64 4.50 -3.31 8.49
N TYR A 65 3.57 -3.54 7.55
CA TYR A 65 2.41 -2.68 7.35
C TYR A 65 1.55 -2.59 8.61
N PHE A 66 1.15 -3.73 9.18
CA PHE A 66 0.36 -3.73 10.42
C PHE A 66 1.14 -3.15 11.61
N SER A 67 2.44 -3.41 11.71
CA SER A 67 3.28 -2.83 12.76
C SER A 67 3.37 -1.30 12.63
N SER A 68 3.42 -0.77 11.40
CA SER A 68 3.43 0.68 11.18
C SER A 68 2.16 1.36 11.67
N TRP A 69 0.99 0.75 11.44
CA TRP A 69 -0.28 1.21 11.99
C TRP A 69 -0.32 1.11 13.51
N LEU A 70 0.15 -0.02 14.07
CA LEU A 70 0.14 -0.24 15.51
C LEU A 70 0.96 0.80 16.26
N MET A 71 2.10 1.22 15.71
CA MET A 71 2.92 2.29 16.28
C MET A 71 2.17 3.63 16.32
N LEU A 72 1.41 3.96 15.26
CA LEU A 72 0.63 5.20 15.21
C LEU A 72 -0.59 5.19 16.13
N ILE A 73 -1.23 4.03 16.30
CA ILE A 73 -2.42 3.87 17.16
C ILE A 73 -2.02 3.80 18.64
N CYS A 74 -1.06 2.94 19.00
CA CYS A 74 -0.71 2.69 20.40
C CYS A 74 0.31 3.68 20.96
N LEU A 75 1.15 4.28 20.11
CA LEU A 75 2.24 5.18 20.51
C LEU A 75 2.26 6.47 19.66
N PRO A 76 1.14 7.22 19.57
CA PRO A 76 1.02 8.39 18.69
C PRO A 76 2.01 9.50 19.04
N ASP A 77 2.36 9.64 20.32
CA ASP A 77 3.29 10.67 20.81
C ASP A 77 4.77 10.32 20.71
N SER A 78 5.10 9.10 20.26
CA SER A 78 6.49 8.63 20.17
C SER A 78 7.30 9.44 19.14
N PRO A 79 8.64 9.55 19.32
CA PRO A 79 9.51 10.19 18.31
C PRO A 79 9.39 9.54 16.93
N TRP A 80 9.09 8.23 16.88
CA TRP A 80 8.83 7.52 15.64
C TRP A 80 7.55 8.06 14.96
N SER A 81 6.42 8.02 15.65
CA SER A 81 5.11 8.43 15.11
C SER A 81 5.04 9.90 14.71
N LYS A 82 5.82 10.77 15.37
CA LYS A 82 5.96 12.19 15.03
C LYS A 82 6.95 12.47 13.90
N SER A 83 7.82 11.52 13.57
CA SER A 83 8.77 11.68 12.47
C SER A 83 8.09 11.42 11.11
N ALA A 84 8.51 12.14 10.07
CA ALA A 84 8.06 11.91 8.69
C ALA A 84 8.08 10.42 8.26
N PRO A 85 9.18 9.66 8.44
CA PRO A 85 9.21 8.26 8.03
C PRO A 85 8.27 7.37 8.87
N GLY A 86 8.05 7.67 10.14
CA GLY A 86 7.12 6.89 10.97
C GLY A 86 5.66 7.20 10.67
N PHE A 87 5.32 8.46 10.42
CA PHE A 87 3.99 8.89 10.03
C PHE A 87 3.56 8.31 8.68
N ILE A 88 4.46 8.31 7.70
CA ILE A 88 4.19 7.87 6.32
C ILE A 88 4.43 6.35 6.16
N ALA A 89 4.92 5.66 7.20
CA ALA A 89 5.19 4.22 7.16
C ALA A 89 4.03 3.37 6.63
N PRO A 90 2.76 3.59 7.02
CA PRO A 90 1.65 2.83 6.45
C PRO A 90 1.45 3.02 4.94
N ALA A 91 1.96 4.11 4.35
CA ALA A 91 1.80 4.43 2.94
C ALA A 91 2.91 3.86 2.04
N PHE A 92 4.16 3.77 2.54
CA PHE A 92 5.25 3.17 1.76
C PHE A 92 5.45 1.67 2.03
N THR A 93 5.11 1.16 3.21
CA THR A 93 5.21 -0.28 3.52
C THR A 93 4.41 -1.19 2.58
N PRO A 94 3.31 -0.75 1.94
CA PRO A 94 2.64 -1.52 0.89
C PRO A 94 3.52 -1.90 -0.30
N LEU A 95 4.61 -1.16 -0.57
CA LEU A 95 5.59 -1.53 -1.58
C LEU A 95 6.08 -2.97 -1.39
N LEU A 96 6.33 -3.39 -0.15
CA LEU A 96 6.86 -4.72 0.14
C LEU A 96 5.83 -5.80 -0.19
N TRP A 97 4.62 -5.71 0.35
CA TRP A 97 3.65 -6.79 0.13
C TRP A 97 3.11 -6.81 -1.30
N LEU A 98 2.99 -5.66 -1.97
CA LEU A 98 2.66 -5.59 -3.40
C LEU A 98 3.77 -6.17 -4.28
N THR A 99 5.04 -5.91 -3.95
CA THR A 99 6.17 -6.56 -4.65
C THR A 99 6.14 -8.07 -4.44
N GLY A 100 5.82 -8.52 -3.23
CA GLY A 100 5.64 -9.94 -2.92
C GLY A 100 4.59 -10.61 -3.81
N ILE A 101 3.42 -9.98 -3.96
CA ILE A 101 2.36 -10.46 -4.88
C ILE A 101 2.86 -10.48 -6.33
N GLY A 102 3.54 -9.41 -6.79
CA GLY A 102 4.07 -9.34 -8.15
C GLY A 102 5.11 -10.42 -8.48
N LEU A 103 5.82 -10.93 -7.47
CA LEU A 103 6.78 -12.03 -7.59
C LEU A 103 6.12 -13.41 -7.46
N ALA A 104 5.09 -13.54 -6.62
CA ALA A 104 4.39 -14.79 -6.35
C ALA A 104 3.30 -15.12 -7.39
N GLY A 105 2.74 -14.11 -8.03
CA GLY A 105 1.70 -14.26 -9.03
C GLY A 105 2.24 -14.97 -10.28
N ASP A 106 1.48 -15.97 -10.72
CA ASP A 106 1.74 -16.69 -11.98
C ASP A 106 0.98 -16.06 -13.15
N ARG A 107 1.25 -16.53 -14.37
CA ARG A 107 0.52 -16.13 -15.56
C ARG A 107 -0.99 -16.39 -15.38
N PRO A 108 -1.85 -15.46 -15.80
CA PRO A 108 -3.30 -15.64 -15.74
C PRO A 108 -3.74 -16.86 -16.55
N PHE A 109 -4.94 -17.39 -16.24
CA PHE A 109 -5.55 -18.50 -16.98
C PHE A 109 -5.75 -18.19 -18.47
N PHE A 110 -5.88 -16.90 -18.82
CA PHE A 110 -5.92 -16.41 -20.19
C PHE A 110 -4.51 -16.07 -20.69
N ARG A 111 -4.17 -16.32 -21.96
CA ARG A 111 -2.84 -16.08 -22.55
C ARG A 111 -2.50 -14.59 -22.71
N PHE A 112 -2.47 -13.82 -21.63
CA PHE A 112 -2.10 -12.41 -21.63
C PHE A 112 -0.69 -12.24 -21.04
N PRO A 113 0.38 -12.28 -21.87
CA PRO A 113 1.76 -12.34 -21.41
C PRO A 113 2.23 -11.04 -20.73
N TYR A 114 1.51 -9.93 -20.93
CA TYR A 114 1.90 -8.62 -20.41
C TYR A 114 1.31 -8.29 -19.04
N LEU A 115 0.47 -9.16 -18.44
CA LEU A 115 -0.27 -8.85 -17.21
C LEU A 115 0.65 -8.45 -16.06
N GLN A 116 1.78 -9.14 -15.90
CA GLN A 116 2.75 -8.85 -14.85
C GLN A 116 3.42 -7.47 -15.01
N TYR A 117 3.68 -7.04 -16.25
CA TYR A 117 4.24 -5.71 -16.52
C TYR A 117 3.21 -4.61 -16.27
N ILE A 118 1.94 -4.85 -16.66
CA ILE A 118 0.84 -3.94 -16.34
C ILE A 118 0.66 -3.84 -14.82
N TYR A 119 0.71 -4.96 -14.11
CA TYR A 119 0.67 -4.98 -12.66
C TYR A 119 1.77 -4.11 -12.04
N ILE A 120 3.03 -4.28 -12.46
CA ILE A 120 4.14 -3.47 -11.96
C ILE A 120 3.92 -1.99 -12.26
N LEU A 121 3.48 -1.64 -13.47
CA LEU A 121 3.21 -0.26 -13.85
C LEU A 121 2.12 0.38 -12.98
N ILE A 122 0.99 -0.32 -12.80
CA ILE A 122 -0.13 0.15 -11.99
C ILE A 122 0.25 0.20 -10.51
N MET A 123 1.04 -0.75 -10.02
CA MET A 123 1.58 -0.76 -8.65
C MET A 123 2.43 0.48 -8.39
N VAL A 124 3.34 0.83 -9.31
CA VAL A 124 4.18 2.03 -9.19
C VAL A 124 3.32 3.29 -9.20
N LEU A 125 2.35 3.40 -10.12
CA LEU A 125 1.43 4.53 -10.18
C LEU A 125 0.65 4.69 -8.87
N PHE A 126 0.07 3.60 -8.36
CA PHE A 126 -0.66 3.57 -7.10
C PHE A 126 0.22 4.03 -5.94
N LEU A 127 1.42 3.46 -5.81
CA LEU A 127 2.34 3.81 -4.72
C LEU A 127 2.75 5.28 -4.78
N VAL A 128 3.04 5.82 -5.96
CA VAL A 128 3.37 7.25 -6.12
C VAL A 128 2.21 8.12 -5.64
N CYS A 129 0.99 7.89 -6.13
CA CYS A 129 -0.17 8.67 -5.72
C CYS A 129 -0.45 8.53 -4.21
N HIS A 130 -0.43 7.32 -3.68
CA HIS A 130 -0.73 7.03 -2.28
C HIS A 130 0.29 7.64 -1.31
N ASN A 131 1.59 7.57 -1.67
CA ASN A 131 2.65 8.18 -0.86
C ASN A 131 2.62 9.70 -0.95
N LEU A 132 2.37 10.27 -2.14
CA LEU A 132 2.20 11.72 -2.30
C LEU A 132 1.00 12.24 -1.52
N HIS A 133 -0.13 11.54 -1.53
CA HIS A 133 -1.31 11.88 -0.74
C HIS A 133 -0.94 11.96 0.75
N THR A 134 -0.29 10.92 1.27
CA THR A 134 0.07 10.85 2.70
C THR A 134 1.13 11.89 3.07
N TRP A 135 2.08 12.16 2.17
CA TRP A 135 3.07 13.23 2.33
C TRP A 135 2.42 14.61 2.40
N LEU A 136 1.46 14.90 1.52
CA LEU A 136 0.74 16.19 1.52
C LEU A 136 -0.04 16.41 2.81
N ILE A 137 -0.55 15.34 3.42
CA ILE A 137 -1.20 15.41 4.73
C ILE A 137 -0.16 15.71 5.81
N TYR A 138 0.96 14.98 5.85
CA TYR A 138 2.04 15.23 6.81
C TYR A 138 2.54 16.67 6.76
N SER A 139 2.75 17.22 5.55
CA SER A 139 3.24 18.60 5.36
C SER A 139 2.28 19.70 5.81
N ARG A 140 1.07 19.37 6.24
CA ARG A 140 0.10 20.35 6.81
C ARG A 140 0.07 20.34 8.33
N ILE A 141 0.64 19.30 8.94
CA ILE A 141 0.63 19.09 10.39
C ILE A 141 1.87 19.72 11.02
N GLU A 142 2.99 19.76 10.27
CA GLU A 142 4.17 20.56 10.61
C GLU A 142 4.02 22.02 10.18
#